data_AF-A0A4Y2L4S1-F1
#
_entry.id   AF-A0A4Y2L4S1-F1
#
_cell.length_a   1.000
_cell.length_b   1.000
_cell.length_c   1.000
_cell.angle_alpha   90.00
_cell.angle_beta   90.00
_cell.angle_gamma   90.00
#
_symmetry.space_group_name_H-M   'P 1'
#
loop_
_entity.id
_entity.type
_entity.pdbx_description
1 polymer ?
#
loop_
_entity_poly.entity_id
_entity_poly.type
_entity_poly.pdbx_seq_one_letter_code
_entity_poly.pdbx_strand_id
1 'polypeptide(L)'
;MPKRKRGITGDAASRREAIRKRERRVVETEEERSRPLSTMAQRGQDRKAEETEEPSNSRLSAMAQRGQERRTEETDEQRNSRLSAMLQHARERRLNVIEGQNHHQIQTFSAARTVLYPIVEEHNCGEMDNLSLKCGGLYFREEKNTREIYTHCCHNGNIIEQDSVYPVEMKVLMDGSDELSVHFKNNIRS
;
A
#
# COMPACT_ATOMS: atom_id res chain seq x y z
N MET A 1 53.12 14.30 47.60
CA MET A 1 52.67 13.15 46.77
C MET A 1 52.97 13.46 45.30
N PRO A 2 53.98 12.84 44.65
CA PRO A 2 54.29 13.17 43.26
C PRO A 2 53.25 12.51 42.33
N LYS A 3 52.62 13.32 41.47
CA LYS A 3 51.64 12.85 40.48
C LYS A 3 52.34 11.94 39.47
N ARG A 4 51.89 10.68 39.36
CA ARG A 4 52.32 9.74 38.32
C ARG A 4 51.98 10.33 36.93
N LYS A 5 53.00 10.71 36.17
CA LYS A 5 52.85 11.10 34.76
C LYS A 5 52.33 9.88 33.99
N ARG A 6 51.08 9.93 33.52
CA ARG A 6 50.50 8.91 32.64
C ARG A 6 51.33 8.91 31.34
N GLY A 7 51.94 7.77 31.01
CA GLY A 7 52.97 7.69 29.97
C GLY A 7 52.45 8.01 28.57
N ILE A 8 53.18 8.87 27.87
CA ILE A 8 52.99 9.29 26.47
C ILE A 8 52.97 8.08 25.49
N THR A 9 53.57 6.95 25.89
CA THR A 9 53.64 5.71 25.12
C THR A 9 52.30 4.98 24.97
N GLY A 10 51.39 5.08 25.95
CA GLY A 10 50.05 4.48 25.86
C GLY A 10 49.15 5.20 24.84
N ASP A 11 49.34 6.51 24.69
CA ASP A 11 48.62 7.34 23.73
C ASP A 11 49.07 7.06 22.28
N ALA A 12 50.37 6.91 22.06
CA ALA A 12 50.91 6.56 20.75
C ALA A 12 50.47 5.16 20.27
N ALA A 13 50.41 4.17 21.16
CA ALA A 13 49.93 2.82 20.82
C ALA A 13 48.43 2.80 20.51
N SER A 14 47.62 3.48 21.33
CA SER A 14 46.18 3.63 21.12
C SER A 14 45.88 4.34 19.79
N ARG A 15 46.61 5.41 19.47
CA ARG A 15 46.50 6.13 18.20
C ARG A 15 46.85 5.25 17.00
N ARG A 16 47.92 4.46 17.08
CA ARG A 16 48.30 3.49 16.03
C ARG A 16 47.26 2.38 15.84
N GLU A 17 46.60 1.95 16.91
CA GLU A 17 45.51 0.98 16.82
C GLU A 17 44.24 1.58 16.20
N ALA A 18 43.89 2.81 16.56
CA ALA A 18 42.76 3.53 15.97
C ALA A 18 42.94 3.75 14.45
N ILE A 19 44.16 4.07 14.02
CA ILE A 19 44.52 4.21 12.60
C ILE A 19 44.35 2.87 11.87
N ARG A 20 44.93 1.78 12.39
CA ARG A 20 44.77 0.44 11.79
C ARG A 20 43.30 0.00 11.69
N LYS A 21 42.48 0.30 12.71
CA LYS A 21 41.04 0.02 12.68
C LYS A 21 40.30 0.87 11.64
N ARG A 22 40.74 2.12 11.40
CA ARG A 22 40.16 2.97 10.36
C ARG A 22 40.57 2.48 8.96
N GLU A 23 41.83 2.16 8.76
CA GLU A 23 42.36 1.64 7.49
C GLU A 23 41.66 0.33 7.10
N ARG A 24 41.48 -0.58 8.07
CA ARG A 24 40.70 -1.81 7.84
C ARG A 24 39.27 -1.49 7.35
N ARG A 25 38.56 -0.61 8.03
CA ARG A 25 37.19 -0.20 7.68
C ARG A 25 37.05 0.51 6.32
N VAL A 26 38.12 1.07 5.78
CA VAL A 26 38.11 1.73 4.47
C VAL A 26 38.21 0.72 3.33
N VAL A 27 38.89 -0.41 3.56
CA VAL A 27 39.15 -1.44 2.54
C VAL A 27 38.20 -2.64 2.66
N GLU A 28 37.51 -2.77 3.80
CA GLU A 28 36.50 -3.81 4.04
C GLU A 28 35.44 -3.86 2.92
N THR A 29 35.11 -5.08 2.50
CA THR A 29 33.99 -5.32 1.58
C THR A 29 32.64 -5.16 2.28
N GLU A 30 31.55 -4.99 1.51
CA GLU A 30 30.21 -4.82 2.10
C GLU A 30 29.79 -6.03 2.94
N GLU A 31 30.18 -7.25 2.56
CA GLU A 31 29.94 -8.45 3.37
C GLU A 31 30.74 -8.46 4.67
N GLU A 32 32.03 -8.13 4.61
CA GLU A 32 32.90 -8.05 5.79
C GLU A 32 32.46 -6.96 6.75
N ARG A 33 31.86 -5.88 6.23
CA ARG A 33 31.24 -4.81 7.03
C ARG A 33 29.90 -5.23 7.61
N SER A 34 29.07 -5.92 6.82
CA SER A 34 27.71 -6.30 7.20
C SER A 34 27.66 -7.35 8.30
N ARG A 35 28.56 -8.36 8.26
CA ARG A 35 28.56 -9.46 9.25
C ARG A 35 28.74 -8.94 10.70
N PRO A 36 29.76 -8.12 11.04
CA PRO A 36 29.90 -7.56 12.39
C PRO A 36 28.77 -6.61 12.77
N LEU A 37 28.25 -5.81 11.83
CA LEU A 37 27.11 -4.91 12.10
C LEU A 37 25.86 -5.71 12.48
N SER A 38 25.58 -6.81 11.78
CA SER A 38 24.48 -7.72 12.09
C SER A 38 24.65 -8.35 13.48
N THR A 39 25.85 -8.86 13.81
CA THR A 39 26.12 -9.41 15.15
C THR A 39 25.97 -8.36 16.26
N MET A 40 26.41 -7.12 16.03
CA MET A 40 26.24 -6.02 17.00
C MET A 40 24.77 -5.61 17.15
N ALA A 41 24.00 -5.62 16.06
CA ALA A 41 22.56 -5.36 16.09
C ALA A 41 21.82 -6.43 16.90
N GLN A 42 22.13 -7.72 16.66
CA GLN A 42 21.56 -8.84 17.41
C GLN A 42 21.86 -8.72 18.90
N ARG A 43 23.13 -8.56 19.27
CA ARG A 43 23.53 -8.38 20.68
C ARG A 43 22.85 -7.17 21.33
N GLY A 44 22.60 -6.12 20.55
CA GLY A 44 21.87 -4.94 21.00
C GLY A 44 20.39 -5.20 21.25
N GLN A 45 19.76 -6.09 20.49
CA GLN A 45 18.40 -6.56 20.71
C GLN A 45 18.32 -7.46 21.94
N ASP A 46 19.22 -8.43 22.07
CA ASP A 46 19.25 -9.36 23.21
C ASP A 46 19.36 -8.60 24.53
N ARG A 47 20.27 -7.61 24.61
CA ARG A 47 20.39 -6.74 25.78
C ARG A 47 19.12 -5.98 26.11
N LYS A 48 18.38 -5.48 25.10
CA LYS A 48 17.13 -4.76 25.31
C LYS A 48 15.99 -5.69 25.73
N ALA A 49 16.01 -6.95 25.29
CA ALA A 49 15.04 -7.96 25.70
C ALA A 49 15.24 -8.38 27.17
N GLU A 50 16.47 -8.34 27.66
CA GLU A 50 16.83 -8.64 29.05
C GLU A 50 16.75 -7.42 30.00
N GLU A 51 16.51 -6.21 29.48
CA GLU A 51 16.41 -4.99 30.29
C GLU A 51 15.15 -5.01 31.18
N THR A 52 15.31 -4.70 32.46
CA THR A 52 14.18 -4.45 33.39
C THR A 52 13.68 -3.00 33.27
N GLU A 53 12.53 -2.68 33.87
CA GLU A 53 11.87 -1.36 33.74
C GLU A 53 12.77 -0.18 34.16
N GLU A 54 13.53 -0.29 35.26
CA GLU A 54 14.42 0.77 35.73
C GLU A 54 15.56 1.12 34.74
N PRO A 55 16.41 0.16 34.28
CA PRO A 55 17.42 0.44 33.27
C PRO A 55 16.83 0.86 31.93
N SER A 56 15.66 0.32 31.54
CA SER A 56 14.94 0.74 30.33
C SER A 56 14.54 2.22 30.40
N ASN A 57 13.92 2.64 31.50
CA ASN A 57 13.50 4.03 31.71
C ASN A 57 14.69 4.99 31.80
N SER A 58 15.78 4.59 32.47
CA SER A 58 17.02 5.37 32.50
C SER A 58 17.62 5.56 31.09
N ARG A 59 17.68 4.49 30.29
CA ARG A 59 18.16 4.54 28.91
C ARG A 59 17.27 5.42 28.03
N LEU A 60 15.94 5.29 28.13
CA LEU A 60 14.98 6.10 27.38
C LEU A 60 15.09 7.58 27.75
N SER A 61 15.22 7.89 29.04
CA SER A 61 15.43 9.25 29.53
C SER A 61 16.72 9.87 28.96
N ALA A 62 17.84 9.14 29.00
CA ALA A 62 19.09 9.59 28.43
C ALA A 62 19.05 9.77 26.89
N MET A 63 18.25 8.99 26.17
CA MET A 63 18.02 9.19 24.74
C MET A 63 17.13 10.40 24.45
N ALA A 64 16.10 10.63 25.27
CA ALA A 64 15.23 11.79 25.16
C ALA A 64 16.00 13.09 25.41
N GLN A 65 16.83 13.12 26.47
CA GLN A 65 17.70 14.26 26.79
C GLN A 65 18.66 14.58 25.64
N ARG A 66 19.43 13.60 25.14
CA ARG A 66 20.31 13.78 23.98
C ARG A 66 19.55 14.19 22.71
N GLY A 67 18.30 13.79 22.58
CA GLY A 67 17.41 14.25 21.50
C GLY A 67 16.98 15.70 21.65
N GLN A 68 16.85 16.20 22.88
CA GLN A 68 16.58 17.62 23.15
C GLN A 68 17.83 18.47 22.91
N GLU A 69 18.99 18.06 23.43
CA GLU A 69 20.28 18.74 23.23
C GLU A 69 20.60 18.93 21.74
N ARG A 70 20.44 17.86 20.93
CA ARG A 70 20.61 17.97 19.47
C ARG A 70 19.64 18.97 18.83
N ARG A 71 18.40 19.04 19.30
CA ARG A 71 17.39 19.99 18.79
C ARG A 71 17.67 21.43 19.18
N THR A 72 18.35 21.66 20.30
CA THR A 72 18.77 23.01 20.71
C THR A 72 20.00 23.49 19.94
N GLU A 73 20.81 22.57 19.41
CA GLU A 73 22.01 22.86 18.60
C GLU A 73 21.73 22.87 17.09
N GLU A 74 20.50 22.59 16.64
CA GLU A 74 20.12 22.56 15.22
C GLU A 74 20.21 23.95 14.56
N THR A 75 20.75 24.01 13.34
CA THR A 75 20.59 25.19 12.47
C THR A 75 19.17 25.25 11.89
N ASP A 76 18.77 26.41 11.36
CA ASP A 76 17.44 26.58 10.75
C ASP A 76 17.23 25.66 9.54
N GLU A 77 18.27 25.41 8.74
CA GLU A 77 18.19 24.47 7.61
C GLU A 77 18.00 23.02 8.09
N GLN A 78 18.74 22.62 9.13
CA GLN A 78 18.60 21.28 9.72
C GLN A 78 17.22 21.10 10.33
N ARG A 79 16.72 22.11 11.03
CA ARG A 79 15.37 22.14 11.59
C ARG A 79 14.31 22.02 10.49
N ASN A 80 14.44 22.80 9.41
CA ASN A 80 13.49 22.77 8.30
C ASN A 80 13.51 21.42 7.56
N SER A 81 14.69 20.87 7.30
CA SER A 81 14.86 19.53 6.72
C SER A 81 14.18 18.45 7.58
N ARG A 82 14.42 18.47 8.90
CA ARG A 82 13.78 17.54 9.85
C ARG A 82 12.25 17.67 9.84
N LEU A 83 11.72 18.90 9.87
CA LEU A 83 10.27 19.14 9.84
C LEU A 83 9.65 18.69 8.52
N SER A 84 10.31 18.93 7.39
CA SER A 84 9.87 18.44 6.08
C SER A 84 9.81 16.91 6.03
N ALA A 85 10.84 16.22 6.53
CA ALA A 85 10.86 14.76 6.63
C ALA A 85 9.74 14.21 7.53
N MET A 86 9.46 14.86 8.66
CA MET A 86 8.33 14.49 9.53
C MET A 86 6.98 14.62 8.81
N LEU A 87 6.79 15.70 8.04
CA LEU A 87 5.57 15.91 7.27
C LEU A 87 5.40 14.87 6.16
N GLN A 88 6.48 14.52 5.44
CA GLN A 88 6.43 13.45 4.44
C GLN A 88 6.08 12.10 5.08
N HIS A 89 6.76 11.74 6.15
CA HIS A 89 6.49 10.48 6.84
C HIS A 89 5.03 10.45 7.37
N ALA A 90 4.50 11.56 7.88
CA ALA A 90 3.11 11.62 8.31
C ALA A 90 2.13 11.45 7.15
N ARG A 91 2.43 12.01 5.97
CA ARG A 91 1.64 11.80 4.74
C ARG A 91 1.66 10.33 4.32
N GLU A 92 2.84 9.73 4.21
CA GLU A 92 3.00 8.31 3.85
C GLU A 92 2.23 7.39 4.80
N ARG A 93 2.30 7.63 6.12
CA ARG A 93 1.51 6.82 7.08
C ARG A 93 0.00 6.94 6.85
N ARG A 94 -0.50 8.12 6.51
CA ARG A 94 -1.93 8.31 6.19
C ARG A 94 -2.31 7.54 4.93
N LEU A 95 -1.49 7.60 3.89
CA LEU A 95 -1.70 6.87 2.65
C LEU A 95 -1.70 5.35 2.89
N ASN A 96 -0.71 4.81 3.61
CA ASN A 96 -0.63 3.38 3.90
C ASN A 96 -1.84 2.87 4.70
N VAL A 97 -2.38 3.68 5.62
CA VAL A 97 -3.61 3.33 6.36
C VAL A 97 -4.81 3.28 5.41
N ILE A 98 -4.95 4.27 4.52
CA ILE A 98 -6.03 4.32 3.53
C ILE A 98 -5.92 3.13 2.56
N GLU A 99 -4.73 2.85 2.03
CA GLU A 99 -4.48 1.72 1.14
C GLU A 99 -4.77 0.38 1.83
N GLY A 100 -4.32 0.20 3.08
CA GLY A 100 -4.63 -1.00 3.86
C GLY A 100 -6.13 -1.17 4.13
N GLN A 101 -6.83 -0.08 4.45
CA GLN A 101 -8.29 -0.07 4.64
C GLN A 101 -9.02 -0.40 3.35
N ASN A 102 -8.63 0.20 2.23
CA ASN A 102 -9.21 -0.07 0.91
C ASN A 102 -8.96 -1.51 0.48
N HIS A 103 -7.76 -2.06 0.71
CA HIS A 103 -7.45 -3.46 0.43
C HIS A 103 -8.35 -4.41 1.22
N HIS A 104 -8.53 -4.16 2.52
CA HIS A 104 -9.42 -4.95 3.35
C HIS A 104 -10.88 -4.86 2.90
N GLN A 105 -11.37 -3.65 2.55
CA GLN A 105 -12.74 -3.44 2.05
C GLN A 105 -13.00 -4.15 0.73
N ILE A 106 -12.07 -4.07 -0.22
CA ILE A 106 -12.17 -4.78 -1.51
C ILE A 106 -12.19 -6.29 -1.29
N GLN A 107 -11.35 -6.80 -0.38
CA GLN A 107 -11.31 -8.22 -0.05
C GLN A 107 -12.62 -8.70 0.60
N THR A 108 -13.18 -7.93 1.54
CA THR A 108 -14.48 -8.24 2.15
C THR A 108 -15.62 -8.20 1.14
N PHE A 109 -15.64 -7.19 0.26
CA PHE A 109 -16.61 -7.12 -0.82
C PHE A 109 -16.52 -8.32 -1.77
N SER A 110 -15.30 -8.69 -2.18
CA SER A 110 -15.06 -9.84 -3.07
C SER A 110 -15.51 -11.15 -2.43
N ALA A 111 -15.22 -11.35 -1.15
CA ALA A 111 -15.67 -12.52 -0.39
C ALA A 111 -17.20 -12.54 -0.22
N ALA A 112 -17.83 -11.41 0.10
CA ALA A 112 -19.28 -11.29 0.19
C ALA A 112 -19.96 -11.58 -1.16
N ARG A 113 -19.38 -11.09 -2.27
CA ARG A 113 -19.87 -11.36 -3.63
C ARG A 113 -19.87 -12.85 -3.93
N THR A 114 -18.81 -13.57 -3.59
CA THR A 114 -18.75 -15.03 -3.81
C THR A 114 -19.77 -15.83 -2.98
N VAL A 115 -20.22 -15.30 -1.84
CA VAL A 115 -21.26 -15.94 -1.01
C VAL A 115 -22.66 -15.60 -1.53
N LEU A 116 -22.89 -14.35 -1.94
CA LEU A 116 -24.21 -13.88 -2.40
C LEU A 116 -24.53 -14.36 -3.82
N TYR A 117 -23.53 -14.38 -4.69
CA TYR A 117 -23.59 -14.93 -6.04
C TYR A 117 -22.44 -15.93 -6.15
N PRO A 118 -22.64 -17.22 -5.77
CA PRO A 118 -21.67 -18.25 -6.09
C PRO A 118 -21.36 -18.13 -7.58
N ILE A 119 -20.08 -18.25 -7.96
CA ILE A 119 -19.63 -18.16 -9.35
C ILE A 119 -20.57 -19.03 -10.17
N VAL A 120 -21.51 -18.38 -10.85
CA VAL A 120 -22.41 -19.06 -11.76
C VAL A 120 -21.46 -19.59 -12.82
N GLU A 121 -21.50 -20.90 -13.10
CA GLU A 121 -20.72 -21.46 -14.21
C GLU A 121 -20.94 -20.53 -15.40
N GLU A 122 -19.87 -19.86 -15.85
CA GLU A 122 -19.92 -18.98 -17.00
C GLU A 122 -20.34 -19.84 -18.18
N HIS A 123 -21.64 -19.87 -18.46
CA HIS A 123 -22.17 -20.60 -19.57
C HIS A 123 -21.81 -19.80 -20.81
N ASN A 124 -20.79 -20.28 -21.51
CA ASN A 124 -20.35 -19.68 -22.75
C ASN A 124 -21.38 -19.98 -23.84
N CYS A 125 -22.37 -19.10 -23.99
CA CYS A 125 -23.45 -19.22 -24.98
C CYS A 125 -22.97 -19.14 -26.45
N GLY A 126 -21.65 -19.05 -26.68
CA GLY A 126 -21.02 -18.92 -27.99
C GLY A 126 -21.13 -17.51 -28.58
N GLU A 127 -20.75 -17.37 -29.85
CA GLU A 127 -20.90 -16.11 -30.58
C GLU A 127 -22.37 -15.80 -30.87
N MET A 128 -22.76 -14.53 -30.73
CA MET A 128 -24.11 -14.04 -31.00
C MET A 128 -24.28 -13.70 -32.50
N ASP A 129 -24.12 -14.70 -33.35
CA ASP A 129 -24.06 -14.55 -34.82
C ASP A 129 -25.34 -15.01 -35.53
N ASN A 130 -26.32 -15.56 -34.80
CA ASN A 130 -27.49 -16.15 -35.42
C ASN A 130 -28.57 -15.10 -35.67
N LEU A 131 -28.67 -14.65 -36.91
CA LEU A 131 -29.70 -13.73 -37.37
C LEU A 131 -31.09 -14.40 -37.41
N SER A 132 -32.06 -13.82 -36.71
CA SER A 132 -33.47 -14.18 -36.86
C SER A 132 -34.04 -13.53 -38.11
N LEU A 133 -34.50 -14.33 -39.06
CA LEU A 133 -35.17 -13.85 -40.28
C LEU A 133 -36.52 -13.17 -39.99
N LYS A 134 -37.08 -13.32 -38.78
CA LYS A 134 -38.38 -12.76 -38.42
C LYS A 134 -38.31 -11.31 -37.95
N CYS A 135 -37.29 -10.95 -37.16
CA CYS A 135 -37.14 -9.61 -36.59
C CYS A 135 -35.81 -8.93 -36.94
N GLY A 136 -34.88 -9.62 -37.60
CA GLY A 136 -33.54 -9.10 -37.92
C GLY A 136 -32.59 -9.00 -36.71
N GLY A 137 -32.98 -9.50 -35.54
CA GLY A 137 -32.12 -9.53 -34.35
C GLY A 137 -31.08 -10.64 -34.40
N LEU A 138 -29.95 -10.44 -33.74
CA LEU A 138 -28.91 -11.45 -33.52
C LEU A 138 -29.17 -12.17 -32.19
N TYR A 139 -29.00 -13.50 -32.18
CA TYR A 139 -29.28 -14.37 -31.04
C TYR A 139 -28.14 -15.36 -30.81
N PHE A 140 -28.07 -15.92 -29.60
CA PHE A 140 -27.14 -17.00 -29.27
C PHE A 140 -27.65 -18.33 -29.81
N ARG A 141 -26.72 -19.21 -30.21
CA ARG A 141 -27.06 -20.48 -30.90
C ARG A 141 -27.89 -21.42 -30.03
N GLU A 142 -27.65 -21.36 -28.71
CA GLU A 142 -28.27 -22.22 -27.69
C GLU A 142 -29.64 -21.69 -27.20
N GLU A 143 -30.08 -20.52 -27.67
CA GLU A 143 -31.35 -19.88 -27.27
C GLU A 143 -32.59 -20.48 -27.98
N LYS A 144 -32.40 -21.50 -28.81
CA LYS A 144 -33.46 -22.21 -29.50
C LYS A 144 -34.02 -23.34 -28.63
N ASN A 145 -35.34 -23.45 -28.58
CA ASN A 145 -35.97 -24.64 -27.99
C ASN A 145 -35.77 -25.89 -28.86
N THR A 146 -36.24 -27.04 -28.40
CA THR A 146 -36.21 -28.34 -29.12
C THR A 146 -36.92 -28.32 -30.49
N ARG A 147 -37.61 -27.23 -30.83
CA ARG A 147 -38.30 -27.00 -32.12
C ARG A 147 -37.58 -25.95 -32.97
N GLU A 148 -36.35 -25.59 -32.64
CA GLU A 148 -35.50 -24.59 -33.31
C GLU A 148 -36.06 -23.16 -33.32
N ILE A 149 -37.00 -22.85 -32.43
CA ILE A 149 -37.62 -21.52 -32.32
C ILE A 149 -36.95 -20.76 -31.17
N TYR A 150 -36.50 -19.54 -31.44
CA TYR A 150 -36.03 -18.61 -30.41
C TYR A 150 -37.16 -18.27 -29.44
N THR A 151 -37.02 -18.66 -28.18
CA THR A 151 -38.09 -18.56 -27.18
C THR A 151 -38.37 -17.13 -26.73
N HIS A 152 -37.45 -16.19 -26.98
CA HIS A 152 -37.57 -14.77 -26.63
C HIS A 152 -37.74 -13.84 -27.84
N CYS A 153 -37.87 -14.39 -29.06
CA CYS A 153 -37.95 -13.62 -30.30
C CYS A 153 -39.37 -13.08 -30.56
N CYS A 154 -39.66 -11.93 -29.96
CA CYS A 154 -40.68 -10.94 -30.36
C CYS A 154 -41.99 -11.53 -30.87
N HIS A 155 -42.74 -12.24 -30.01
CA HIS A 155 -43.90 -12.98 -30.52
C HIS A 155 -45.03 -12.07 -31.04
N ASN A 156 -45.26 -10.85 -30.51
CA ASN A 156 -46.45 -10.02 -30.85
C ASN A 156 -46.24 -8.47 -30.90
N GLY A 157 -45.20 -7.95 -31.55
CA GLY A 157 -45.06 -6.50 -31.83
C GLY A 157 -44.10 -5.75 -30.89
N ASN A 158 -43.72 -4.53 -31.31
CA ASN A 158 -42.59 -3.69 -30.84
C ASN A 158 -42.16 -3.90 -29.38
N ILE A 159 -40.84 -3.94 -29.18
CA ILE A 159 -40.19 -3.95 -27.87
C ILE A 159 -40.69 -2.74 -27.08
N ILE A 160 -41.57 -2.97 -26.12
CA ILE A 160 -41.84 -2.02 -25.05
C ILE A 160 -40.69 -2.22 -24.07
N GLU A 161 -39.74 -1.28 -24.05
CA GLU A 161 -38.89 -1.12 -22.88
C GLU A 161 -39.84 -0.97 -21.70
N GLN A 162 -39.83 -1.94 -20.77
CA GLN A 162 -40.44 -1.70 -19.48
C GLN A 162 -39.79 -0.43 -18.94
N ASP A 163 -40.59 0.52 -18.46
CA ASP A 163 -40.13 1.57 -17.57
C ASP A 163 -39.47 0.84 -16.41
N SER A 164 -38.19 0.60 -16.56
CA SER A 164 -37.35 0.06 -15.54
C SER A 164 -37.52 1.03 -14.39
N VAL A 165 -38.15 0.56 -13.31
CA VAL A 165 -38.22 1.27 -12.05
C VAL A 165 -36.82 1.22 -11.46
N TYR A 166 -35.88 1.88 -12.14
CA TYR A 166 -34.59 2.20 -11.58
C TYR A 166 -34.84 3.24 -10.49
N PRO A 167 -34.12 3.15 -9.37
CA PRO A 167 -34.06 4.24 -8.41
C PRO A 167 -33.82 5.56 -9.16
N VAL A 168 -34.50 6.64 -8.77
CA VAL A 168 -34.45 7.93 -9.47
C VAL A 168 -33.01 8.37 -9.70
N GLU A 169 -32.10 8.03 -8.78
CA GLU A 169 -30.67 8.33 -8.87
C GLU A 169 -30.01 7.71 -10.13
N MET A 170 -30.37 6.48 -10.48
CA MET A 170 -29.85 5.79 -11.67
C MET A 170 -30.41 6.39 -12.97
N LYS A 171 -31.67 6.83 -12.97
CA LYS A 171 -32.28 7.50 -14.13
C LYS A 171 -31.59 8.83 -14.42
N VAL A 172 -31.40 9.63 -13.37
CA VAL A 172 -30.69 10.92 -13.43
C VAL A 172 -29.24 10.77 -13.91
N LEU A 173 -28.59 9.65 -13.55
CA LEU A 173 -27.26 9.34 -14.04
C LEU A 173 -27.24 8.97 -15.54
N MET A 174 -28.28 8.29 -16.03
CA MET A 174 -28.36 7.83 -17.42
C MET A 174 -28.83 8.92 -18.39
N ASP A 175 -29.78 9.76 -17.96
CA ASP A 175 -30.30 10.88 -18.76
C ASP A 175 -29.33 12.07 -18.82
N GLY A 176 -28.37 12.16 -17.89
CA GLY A 176 -27.36 13.22 -17.85
C GLY A 176 -27.89 14.52 -17.25
N SER A 177 -28.95 14.46 -16.46
CA SER A 177 -29.54 15.63 -15.78
C SER A 177 -28.73 16.07 -14.56
N ASP A 178 -27.80 15.25 -14.07
CA ASP A 178 -26.88 15.57 -12.97
C ASP A 178 -25.50 15.99 -13.47
N GLU A 179 -24.93 17.01 -12.83
CA GLU A 179 -23.66 17.65 -13.21
C GLU A 179 -22.47 16.68 -13.14
N LEU A 180 -22.50 15.69 -12.23
CA LEU A 180 -21.48 14.64 -12.14
C LEU A 180 -21.65 13.57 -13.24
N SER A 181 -22.89 13.32 -13.70
CA SER A 181 -23.16 12.43 -14.83
C SER A 181 -22.64 13.00 -16.15
N VAL A 182 -22.82 14.30 -16.38
CA VAL A 182 -22.26 14.98 -17.56
C VAL A 182 -20.75 14.82 -17.61
N HIS A 183 -20.07 14.96 -16.47
CA HIS A 183 -18.64 14.71 -16.37
C HIS A 183 -18.28 13.24 -16.67
N PHE A 184 -19.05 12.27 -16.18
CA PHE A 184 -18.81 10.85 -16.45
C PHE A 184 -18.98 10.50 -17.93
N LYS A 185 -20.04 10.98 -18.59
CA LYS A 185 -20.27 10.80 -20.04
C LYS A 185 -19.16 11.43 -20.89
N ASN A 186 -18.70 12.62 -20.53
CA ASN A 186 -17.74 13.38 -21.32
C ASN A 186 -16.29 12.89 -21.15
N ASN A 187 -15.95 12.22 -20.04
CA ASN A 187 -14.55 11.89 -19.71
C ASN A 187 -14.21 10.39 -19.75
N ILE A 188 -15.18 9.48 -19.87
CA ILE A 188 -14.92 8.03 -19.87
C ILE A 188 -15.04 7.39 -21.25
N ARG A 189 -15.53 8.11 -22.26
CA ARG A 189 -15.38 7.70 -23.67
C ARG A 189 -14.28 8.52 -24.36
N SER A 190 -13.05 8.08 -24.16
CA SER A 190 -11.95 8.19 -25.11
C SER A 190 -11.16 6.90 -25.12
#